data_AF-A0A7X5B531-F1
#
_entry.id   AF-A0A7X5B531-F1
#
_cell.length_a   1.000
_cell.length_b   1.000
_cell.length_c   1.000
_cell.angle_alpha   90.00
_cell.angle_beta   90.00
_cell.angle_gamma   90.00
#
_symmetry.space_group_name_H-M   'P 1'
#
loop_
_entity.id
_entity.type
_entity.pdbx_description
1 polymer ?
#
loop_
_entity_poly.entity_id
_entity_poly.type
_entity_poly.pdbx_seq_one_letter_code
_entity_poly.pdbx_strand_id
1 'polypeptide(L)' 'MKTVICNSLQSFWDMADNHFLEGLDVHCVFPVCENLQRFLLESKERYKIRNITFTKALQA' A
#
# COMPACT_ATOMS: atom_id res chain seq x y z
N MET A 1 9.17 4.96 -14.13
CA MET A 1 8.54 5.03 -12.79
C MET A 1 8.57 3.64 -12.19
N LYS A 2 8.96 3.50 -10.91
CA LYS A 2 9.01 2.21 -10.22
C LYS A 2 7.80 2.08 -9.30
N THR A 3 7.10 0.96 -9.40
CA THR A 3 5.97 0.60 -8.53
C THR A 3 6.39 -0.57 -7.67
N VAL A 4 6.21 -0.46 -6.36
CA VAL A 4 6.42 -1.56 -5.40
C VAL A 4 5.11 -2.32 -5.27
N ILE A 5 5.17 -3.65 -5.40
CA ILE A 5 4.02 -4.53 -5.19
C ILE A 5 4.09 -5.08 -3.77
N CYS A 6 3.10 -4.74 -2.95
CA CYS A 6 2.93 -5.31 -1.61
C CYS A 6 1.89 -6.42 -1.68
N ASN A 7 2.30 -7.66 -1.35
CA ASN A 7 1.46 -8.85 -1.43
C ASN A 7 0.74 -9.21 -0.13
N SER A 8 1.03 -8.49 0.95
CA SER A 8 0.41 -8.63 2.25
C SER A 8 0.45 -7.32 3.02
N LEU A 9 -0.45 -7.16 4.00
CA LEU A 9 -0.43 -6.01 4.89
C LEU A 9 0.91 -5.90 5.67
N GLN A 10 1.47 -7.04 6.08
CA GLN A 10 2.77 -7.07 6.77
C GLN A 10 3.89 -6.53 5.88
N SER A 11 3.98 -6.98 4.62
CA SER A 11 4.98 -6.48 3.67
C SER A 11 4.86 -4.98 3.41
N PHE A 12 3.64 -4.43 3.46
CA PHE A 12 3.43 -3.00 3.34
C PHE A 12 4.07 -2.26 4.52
N TRP A 13 3.76 -2.67 5.75
CA TRP A 13 4.30 -2.02 6.96
C TRP A 13 5.81 -2.16 7.07
N ASP A 14 6.35 -3.36 6.87
CA ASP A 14 7.80 -3.59 6.96
C ASP A 14 8.55 -2.68 5.98
N MET A 15 8.06 -2.54 4.76
CA MET A 15 8.68 -1.69 3.74
C MET A 15 8.49 -0.19 4.04
N ALA A 16 7.32 0.19 4.57
CA ALA A 16 7.01 1.56 4.93
C ALA A 16 7.86 2.04 6.13
N ASP A 17 7.94 1.23 7.19
CA ASP A 17 8.68 1.51 8.41
C ASP A 17 10.20 1.53 8.18
N ASN A 18 10.69 0.78 7.18
CA ASN A 18 12.09 0.83 6.74
C ASN A 18 12.37 1.85 5.62
N HIS A 19 11.46 2.80 5.37
CA HIS A 19 11.62 3.89 4.40
C HIS A 19 11.80 3.46 2.93
N PHE A 20 11.46 2.22 2.57
CA PHE A 20 11.60 1.74 1.19
C PHE A 20 10.51 2.25 0.24
N LEU A 21 9.44 2.86 0.76
CA LEU A 21 8.30 3.32 -0.05
C LEU A 21 8.28 4.84 -0.29
N GLU A 22 9.24 5.59 0.26
CA GLU A 22 9.28 7.06 0.13
C GLU A 22 9.43 7.49 -1.34
N GLY A 23 8.51 8.33 -1.82
CA GLY A 23 8.48 8.84 -3.20
C GLY A 23 8.08 7.81 -4.27
N LEU A 24 7.69 6.59 -3.88
CA LEU A 24 7.32 5.52 -4.81
C LEU A 24 5.81 5.35 -4.95
N ASP A 25 5.40 4.68 -6.02
CA ASP A 25 4.04 4.14 -6.11
C ASP A 25 3.99 2.76 -5.47
N VAL A 26 2.90 2.49 -4.76
CA VAL A 26 2.65 1.21 -4.10
C VAL A 26 1.37 0.61 -4.67
N HIS A 27 1.43 -0.66 -5.02
CA HIS A 27 0.28 -1.44 -5.44
C HIS A 27 0.06 -2.61 -4.47
N CYS A 28 -1.03 -2.56 -3.73
CA CYS A 28 -1.43 -3.59 -2.79
C CYS A 28 -2.26 -4.65 -3.52
N VAL A 29 -1.76 -5.89 -3.55
CA VAL A 29 -2.43 -7.04 -4.23
C VAL A 29 -3.08 -8.02 -3.25
N PHE A 30 -3.24 -7.63 -1.99
CA PHE A 30 -3.94 -8.40 -0.97
C PHE A 30 -5.38 -7.90 -0.77
N PRO A 31 -6.31 -8.76 -0.27
CA PRO A 31 -7.65 -8.33 0.07
C PRO A 31 -7.64 -7.19 1.09
N VAL A 32 -8.36 -6.11 0.78
CA VAL A 32 -8.56 -4.97 1.68
C VAL A 32 -10.05 -4.70 1.83
N CYS A 33 -10.52 -4.57 3.06
CA CYS A 33 -11.85 -4.02 3.33
C CYS A 33 -11.79 -2.49 3.26
N GLU A 34 -12.95 -1.82 3.16
CA GLU A 34 -13.02 -0.35 3.04
C GLU A 34 -12.28 0.39 4.15
N ASN A 35 -12.42 -0.09 5.40
CA ASN A 35 -11.75 0.51 6.56
C ASN A 35 -10.23 0.39 6.46
N LEU A 36 -9.72 -0.78 6.08
CA LEU A 36 -8.28 -0.99 5.89
C LEU A 36 -7.75 -0.18 4.70
N GLN A 37 -8.53 -0.09 3.62
CA GLN A 37 -8.17 0.72 2.46
C GLN A 37 -8.05 2.20 2.82
N ARG A 38 -8.99 2.76 3.59
CA ARG A 38 -8.90 4.13 4.11
C ARG A 38 -7.66 4.32 4.97
N PHE A 39 -7.41 3.42 5.91
CA PHE A 39 -6.24 3.49 6.78
C PHE A 39 -4.92 3.48 6.00
N LEU A 40 -4.81 2.62 4.98
CA LEU A 40 -3.63 2.59 4.11
C LEU A 40 -3.48 3.89 3.31
N LEU A 41 -4.57 4.46 2.80
CA LEU A 41 -4.54 5.76 2.09
C LEU A 41 -4.15 6.92 3.01
N GLU A 42 -4.62 6.94 4.25
CA GLU A 42 -4.24 7.95 5.26
C GLU A 42 -2.75 7.84 5.64
N SER A 43 -2.20 6.62 5.65
CA SER A 43 -0.77 6.40 5.92
C SER A 43 0.17 6.97 4.84
N LYS A 44 -0.37 7.30 3.66
CA LYS A 44 0.39 7.83 2.52
C LYS A 44 1.25 9.04 2.88
N GLU A 45 0.69 10.00 3.62
CA GLU A 45 1.39 11.21 4.03
C GLU A 45 2.51 10.88 5.02
N ARG A 46 2.21 10.07 6.05
CA ARG A 46 3.16 9.63 7.07
C ARG A 46 4.40 8.95 6.46
N TYR A 47 4.20 8.09 5.46
CA TYR A 47 5.28 7.33 4.83
C TYR A 47 5.81 7.96 3.53
N LYS A 48 5.38 9.20 3.22
CA LYS A 48 5.75 9.94 2.00
C LYS A 48 5.57 9.14 0.70
N ILE A 49 4.53 8.32 0.65
CA ILE A 49 4.24 7.46 -0.50
C ILE A 49 3.63 8.34 -1.60
N ARG A 50 4.08 8.19 -2.85
CA ARG A 50 3.57 9.01 -3.96
C ARG A 50 2.15 8.65 -4.35
N ASN A 51 1.85 7.37 -4.43
CA ASN A 51 0.50 6.87 -4.71
C ASN A 51 0.29 5.47 -4.15
N ILE A 52 -0.93 5.16 -3.71
CA ILE A 52 -1.31 3.81 -3.25
C ILE A 52 -2.50 3.37 -4.09
N THR A 53 -2.39 2.18 -4.67
CA THR A 53 -3.44 1.56 -5.46
C THR A 53 -3.69 0.15 -4.98
N PHE A 54 -4.87 -0.39 -5.28
CA PHE A 54 -5.31 -1.68 -4.79
C PHE A 54 -5.77 -2.53 -5.97
N THR A 55 -5.44 -3.81 -5.95
CA THR A 55 -6.16 -4.76 -6.81
C THR A 55 -7.61 -4.81 -6.34
N LYS A 56 -8.55 -4.70 -7.28
CA LYS A 56 -9.95 -5.06 -6.99
C LYS A 56 -9.95 -6.56 -6.71
N ALA A 57 -10.08 -6.94 -5.44
CA ALA A 57 -10.31 -8.34 -5.10
C ALA A 57 -11.51 -8.82 -5.94
N LEU A 58 -11.33 -9.88 -6.71
CA LEU A 58 -12.44 -10.59 -7.33
C LEU A 58 -13.37 -10.97 -6.18
N GLN A 59 -14.54 -10.33 -6.10
CA GLN A 59 -15.61 -10.78 -5.23
C GLN A 59 -15.97 -12.19 -5.71
N ALA A 60 -15.60 -13.20 -4.92
CA ALA A 60 -16.01 -14.58 -5.13
C ALA A 60 -17.48 -14.75 -4.71
#